data_AF-A0A9E7B8E3-F1
#
_entry.id   AF-A0A9E7B8E3-F1
#
_cell.length_a   1.000
_cell.length_b   1.000
_cell.length_c   1.000
_cell.angle_alpha   90.00
_cell.angle_beta   90.00
_cell.angle_gamma   90.00
#
_symmetry.space_group_name_H-M   'P 1'
#
loop_
_entity.id
_entity.type
_entity.pdbx_description
1 polymer ?
#
loop_
_entity_poly.entity_id
_entity_poly.type
_entity_poly.pdbx_seq_one_letter_code
_entity_poly.pdbx_strand_id
1 'polypeptide(L)'
;MTASIIDLSLWDLVTVYSLLLMSIGLAHLLRAGQSQDLFWSGLRMFIQLLVVGYVLHLIFALKTPLPVLLILVVMVGFAVQTIGARVKTKMPHFYRVVGTAIFFGCGGMTFFFCSLVIGLEPWYDPRYLIPLAGMIIGNSMTGASLAVERLAAEFRERRDEIETGLCLGGSIQAVSETA
;
A
#
# COMPACT_ATOMS: atom_id res chain seq x y z
N MET A 1 20.98 23.33 12.68
CA MET A 1 20.92 21.88 12.99
C MET A 1 21.71 21.15 11.91
N THR A 2 22.97 20.84 12.20
CA THR A 2 23.85 20.06 11.33
C THR A 2 23.31 18.64 11.26
N ALA A 3 22.85 18.21 10.08
CA ALA A 3 22.44 16.83 9.85
C ALA A 3 23.65 15.92 10.09
N SER A 4 23.74 15.35 11.29
CA SER A 4 24.66 14.26 11.57
C SER A 4 24.19 13.08 10.75
N ILE A 5 24.88 12.85 9.63
CA ILE A 5 24.77 11.61 8.87
C ILE A 5 25.09 10.51 9.88
N ILE A 6 24.20 9.54 10.04
CA ILE A 6 24.49 8.35 10.85
C ILE A 6 25.59 7.62 10.12
N ASP A 7 26.82 7.74 10.60
CA ASP A 7 27.96 7.00 10.09
C ASP A 7 27.73 5.52 10.37
N LEU A 8 27.21 4.82 9.37
CA LEU A 8 27.09 3.37 9.37
C LEU A 8 28.50 2.79 9.50
N SER A 9 28.79 2.27 10.69
CA SER A 9 30.04 1.58 10.95
C SER A 9 30.12 0.35 10.04
N LEU A 10 31.33 0.02 9.58
CA LEU A 10 31.58 -1.25 8.87
C LEU A 10 31.03 -2.45 9.64
N TRP A 11 31.00 -2.38 10.98
CA TRP A 11 30.45 -3.41 11.85
C TRP A 11 28.92 -3.51 11.77
N ASP A 12 28.20 -2.40 11.66
CA ASP A 12 26.75 -2.41 11.46
C ASP A 12 26.41 -3.07 10.12
N LEU A 13 27.20 -2.73 9.09
CA LEU A 13 27.06 -3.30 7.76
C LEU A 13 27.33 -4.81 7.77
N VAL A 14 28.42 -5.27 8.40
CA VAL A 14 28.74 -6.71 8.53
C VAL A 14 27.65 -7.45 9.29
N THR A 15 27.09 -6.86 10.35
CA THR A 15 26.05 -7.50 11.16
C THR A 15 24.77 -7.66 10.36
N VAL A 16 24.31 -6.61 9.67
CA VAL A 16 23.11 -6.66 8.81
C VAL A 16 23.30 -7.64 7.66
N TYR A 17 24.45 -7.60 6.97
CA TYR A 17 24.72 -8.51 5.86
C TYR A 17 24.87 -9.97 6.29
N SER A 18 25.45 -10.25 7.46
CA SER A 18 25.55 -11.63 7.96
C SER A 18 24.17 -12.22 8.29
N LEU A 19 23.29 -11.41 8.91
CA LEU A 19 21.91 -11.81 9.20
C LEU A 19 21.12 -12.05 7.90
N LEU A 20 21.36 -11.21 6.89
CA LEU A 20 20.74 -11.33 5.58
C LEU A 20 21.22 -12.60 4.85
N LEU A 21 22.52 -12.90 4.88
CA LEU A 21 23.12 -14.13 4.36
C LEU A 21 22.57 -15.38 5.08
N MET A 22 22.42 -15.33 6.40
CA MET A 22 21.82 -16.42 7.18
C MET A 22 20.36 -16.67 6.78
N SER A 23 19.56 -15.62 6.62
CA SER A 23 18.16 -15.71 6.18
C SER A 23 18.04 -16.33 4.78
N ILE A 24 18.90 -15.89 3.84
CA ILE A 24 18.99 -16.48 2.49
C ILE A 24 19.43 -17.95 2.54
N GLY A 25 20.40 -18.28 3.39
CA GLY A 25 20.87 -19.65 3.60
C GLY A 25 19.75 -20.56 4.08
N LEU A 26 18.97 -20.14 5.08
CA LEU A 26 17.78 -20.87 5.51
C LEU A 26 16.75 -21.01 4.38
N ALA A 27 16.45 -19.94 3.66
CA ALA A 27 15.49 -19.97 2.55
C ALA A 27 15.90 -20.95 1.44
N HIS A 28 17.19 -21.04 1.12
CA HIS A 28 17.73 -22.02 0.18
C HIS A 28 17.68 -23.46 0.70
N LEU A 29 17.97 -23.68 2.00
CA LEU A 29 17.86 -24.99 2.65
C LEU A 29 16.43 -25.53 2.61
N LEU A 30 15.42 -24.64 2.67
CA LEU A 30 14.01 -25.02 2.58
C LEU A 30 13.54 -25.39 1.16
N ARG A 31 14.42 -25.33 0.13
CA ARG A 31 14.18 -25.84 -1.24
C ARG A 31 12.76 -25.59 -1.78
N ALA A 32 12.32 -24.34 -1.75
CA ALA A 32 11.16 -23.92 -2.52
C ALA A 32 11.49 -24.07 -4.02
N GLY A 33 10.81 -24.99 -4.71
CA GLY A 33 11.02 -25.32 -6.14
C GLY A 33 10.67 -24.21 -7.14
N GLN A 34 10.92 -22.94 -6.80
CA GLN A 34 10.62 -21.73 -7.56
C GLN A 34 11.86 -20.83 -7.74
N SER A 35 13.07 -21.41 -7.74
CA SER A 35 14.32 -20.63 -7.78
C SER A 35 14.42 -19.68 -8.98
N GLN A 36 13.87 -20.07 -10.14
CA GLN A 36 13.86 -19.21 -11.33
C GLN A 36 12.83 -18.07 -11.24
N ASP A 37 11.61 -18.35 -10.76
CA ASP A 37 10.57 -17.33 -10.58
C ASP A 37 10.96 -16.30 -9.52
N LEU A 38 11.61 -16.76 -8.45
CA LEU A 38 12.16 -15.90 -7.41
C LEU A 38 13.28 -15.01 -7.95
N PHE A 39 14.19 -15.58 -8.76
CA PHE A 39 15.27 -14.82 -9.39
C PHE A 39 14.72 -13.74 -10.33
N TRP A 40 13.78 -14.08 -11.21
CA TRP A 40 13.18 -13.11 -12.14
C TRP A 40 12.36 -12.04 -11.42
N SER A 41 11.59 -12.42 -10.39
CA SER A 41 10.83 -11.47 -9.58
C SER A 41 11.77 -10.52 -8.81
N GLY A 42 12.85 -11.05 -8.24
CA GLY A 42 13.87 -10.27 -7.55
C GLY A 42 14.58 -9.30 -8.49
N LEU A 43 15.00 -9.76 -9.67
CA LEU A 43 15.65 -8.92 -10.67
C LEU A 43 14.73 -7.78 -11.14
N ARG A 44 13.47 -8.09 -11.45
CA ARG A 44 12.46 -7.08 -11.81
C ARG A 44 12.26 -6.06 -10.69
N MET A 45 12.15 -6.50 -9.44
CA MET A 45 12.00 -5.61 -8.28
C MET A 45 13.21 -4.69 -8.11
N PHE A 46 14.42 -5.23 -8.26
CA PHE A 46 15.67 -4.48 -8.18
C PHE A 46 15.73 -3.38 -9.26
N ILE A 47 15.47 -3.74 -10.51
CA ILE A 47 15.43 -2.78 -11.63
C ILE A 47 14.36 -1.71 -11.38
N GLN A 48 13.17 -2.11 -10.93
CA GLN A 48 12.09 -1.19 -10.61
C GLN A 48 12.50 -0.18 -9.51
N LEU A 49 13.13 -0.64 -8.44
CA LEU A 49 13.60 0.24 -7.36
C LEU A 49 14.69 1.21 -7.83
N LEU A 50 15.61 0.76 -8.68
CA LEU A 50 16.62 1.64 -9.30
C LEU A 50 15.97 2.74 -10.14
N VAL A 51 15.03 2.37 -11.01
CA VAL A 51 14.32 3.33 -11.88
C VAL A 51 13.53 4.33 -11.03
N VAL A 52 12.78 3.86 -10.04
CA VAL A 52 12.02 4.74 -9.14
C VAL A 52 12.96 5.65 -8.36
N GLY A 53 14.08 5.14 -7.86
CA GLY A 53 15.10 5.94 -7.16
C GLY A 53 15.67 7.06 -8.04
N TYR A 54 15.94 6.79 -9.32
CA TYR A 54 16.40 7.81 -10.26
C TYR A 54 15.35 8.88 -10.55
N VAL A 55 14.10 8.46 -10.77
CA VAL A 55 12.96 9.37 -10.94
C VAL A 55 12.81 10.27 -9.71
N LEU A 56 12.91 9.68 -8.52
CA LEU A 56 12.78 10.39 -7.25
C LEU A 56 13.91 11.40 -7.04
N HIS A 57 15.13 11.08 -7.45
CA HIS A 57 16.25 12.03 -7.45
C HIS A 57 15.98 13.28 -8.31
N LEU A 58 15.35 13.12 -9.48
CA LEU A 58 14.93 14.26 -10.32
C LEU A 58 13.88 15.12 -9.63
N ILE A 59 12.92 14.48 -8.94
CA ILE A 59 11.86 15.17 -8.20
C ILE A 59 12.44 15.94 -7.01
N PHE A 60 13.43 15.38 -6.32
CA PHE A 60 14.12 16.05 -5.21
C PHE A 60 14.87 17.31 -5.63
N ALA A 61 15.30 17.41 -6.89
CA ALA A 61 15.92 18.62 -7.42
C ALA A 61 14.91 19.77 -7.60
N LEU A 62 13.62 19.45 -7.74
CA LEU A 62 12.54 20.42 -7.86
C LEU A 62 12.08 20.84 -6.46
N LYS A 63 12.42 22.08 -6.05
CA LYS A 63 12.01 22.67 -4.76
C LYS A 63 10.53 23.11 -4.72
N THR A 64 9.68 22.58 -5.61
CA THR A 64 8.27 22.97 -5.73
C THR A 64 7.36 21.84 -5.23
N PRO A 65 6.21 22.15 -4.61
CA PRO A 65 5.29 21.12 -4.10
C PRO A 65 4.47 20.43 -5.20
N LEU A 66 4.37 21.03 -6.39
CA LEU A 66 3.52 20.56 -7.48
C LEU A 66 3.85 19.13 -7.97
N PRO A 67 5.13 18.75 -8.21
CA PRO A 67 5.48 17.39 -8.63
C PRO A 67 5.15 16.34 -7.56
N VAL A 68 5.34 16.70 -6.28
CA VAL A 68 5.06 15.81 -5.14
C VAL A 68 3.57 15.50 -5.06
N LEU A 69 2.73 16.55 -5.15
CA LEU A 69 1.28 16.38 -5.14
C LEU A 69 0.79 15.56 -6.34
N LEU A 70 1.35 15.81 -7.53
CA LEU A 70 1.03 15.05 -8.75
C LEU A 70 1.33 13.55 -8.57
N ILE A 71 2.48 13.22 -7.99
CA ILE A 71 2.85 11.83 -7.70
C ILE A 71 1.88 11.19 -6.71
N LEU A 72 1.50 11.90 -5.64
CA LEU A 72 0.53 11.38 -4.68
C LEU A 72 -0.83 11.10 -5.33
N VAL A 73 -1.31 11.99 -6.20
CA VAL A 73 -2.55 11.76 -6.97
C VAL A 73 -2.43 10.54 -7.87
N VAL A 74 -1.31 10.42 -8.60
CA VAL A 74 -1.02 9.26 -9.45
C VAL A 74 -0.98 7.97 -8.62
N MET A 75 -0.32 7.98 -7.45
CA MET A 75 -0.24 6.83 -6.55
C MET A 75 -1.62 6.40 -6.05
N VAL A 76 -2.48 7.34 -5.65
CA VAL A 76 -3.86 7.04 -5.25
C VAL A 76 -4.65 6.45 -6.42
N GLY A 77 -4.52 7.03 -7.62
CA GLY A 77 -5.16 6.51 -8.83
C GLY A 77 -4.73 5.07 -9.15
N PHE A 78 -3.43 4.81 -9.14
CA PHE A 78 -2.88 3.45 -9.32
C PHE A 78 -3.34 2.50 -8.23
N ALA A 79 -3.43 2.95 -6.98
CA ALA A 79 -3.89 2.13 -5.87
C ALA A 79 -5.33 1.68 -6.07
N VAL A 80 -6.23 2.62 -6.35
CA VAL A 80 -7.66 2.32 -6.59
C VAL A 80 -7.83 1.38 -7.78
N GLN A 81 -7.09 1.64 -8.87
CA GLN A 81 -7.12 0.78 -10.05
C GLN A 81 -6.60 -0.64 -9.75
N THR A 82 -5.54 -0.75 -8.95
CA THR A 82 -4.96 -2.04 -8.56
C THR A 82 -5.91 -2.84 -7.68
N ILE A 83 -6.61 -2.22 -6.73
CA ILE A 83 -7.64 -2.89 -5.92
C ILE A 83 -8.76 -3.38 -6.83
N GLY A 84 -9.24 -2.53 -7.74
CA GLY A 84 -10.26 -2.92 -8.72
C GLY A 84 -9.81 -4.02 -9.69
N ALA A 85 -8.51 -4.20 -9.91
CA ALA A 85 -7.98 -5.30 -10.71
C ALA A 85 -7.84 -6.60 -9.90
N ARG A 86 -7.65 -6.50 -8.57
CA ARG A 86 -7.54 -7.66 -7.67
C ARG A 86 -8.91 -8.26 -7.33
N VAL A 87 -9.90 -7.40 -7.06
CA VAL A 87 -11.24 -7.82 -6.65
C VAL A 87 -12.04 -8.39 -7.83
N LYS A 88 -12.53 -9.63 -7.69
CA LYS A 88 -13.33 -10.32 -8.72
C LYS A 88 -14.76 -9.79 -8.85
N THR A 89 -15.41 -9.47 -7.73
CA THR A 89 -16.82 -9.01 -7.70
C THR A 89 -16.86 -7.54 -7.31
N LYS A 90 -17.22 -6.67 -8.25
CA LYS A 90 -17.30 -5.22 -8.01
C LYS A 90 -18.72 -4.82 -7.63
N MET A 91 -18.86 -4.16 -6.48
CA MET A 91 -20.11 -3.56 -6.06
C MET A 91 -20.43 -2.29 -6.87
N PRO A 92 -21.71 -1.88 -6.95
CA PRO A 92 -22.05 -0.58 -7.53
C PRO A 92 -21.31 0.54 -6.79
N HIS A 93 -20.81 1.54 -7.54
CA HIS A 93 -20.01 2.66 -7.01
C HIS A 93 -18.65 2.28 -6.37
N PHE A 94 -18.16 1.05 -6.58
CA PHE A 94 -16.91 0.54 -6.01
C PHE A 94 -15.73 1.52 -6.11
N TYR A 95 -15.43 2.03 -7.31
CA TYR A 95 -14.30 2.95 -7.53
C TYR A 95 -14.43 4.25 -6.76
N ARG A 96 -15.66 4.75 -6.57
CA ARG A 96 -15.93 5.98 -5.82
C ARG A 96 -15.73 5.76 -4.33
N VAL A 97 -16.27 4.66 -3.79
CA VAL A 97 -16.16 4.31 -2.36
C VAL A 97 -14.71 4.01 -1.97
N VAL A 98 -14.01 3.16 -2.74
CA VAL A 98 -12.60 2.84 -2.48
C VAL A 98 -11.71 4.06 -2.70
N GLY A 99 -11.98 4.85 -3.74
CA GLY A 99 -11.25 6.08 -4.02
C GLY A 99 -11.35 7.09 -2.89
N THR A 100 -12.56 7.37 -2.38
CA THR A 100 -12.74 8.29 -1.26
C THR A 100 -12.14 7.71 0.03
N ALA A 101 -12.30 6.41 0.29
CA ALA A 101 -11.73 5.77 1.48
C ALA A 101 -10.20 5.85 1.51
N ILE A 102 -9.52 5.59 0.39
CA ILE A 102 -8.05 5.71 0.31
C ILE A 102 -7.62 7.17 0.39
N PHE A 103 -8.28 8.06 -0.34
CA PHE A 103 -7.90 9.46 -0.35
C PHE A 103 -7.99 10.09 1.05
N PHE A 104 -9.12 9.92 1.75
CA PHE A 104 -9.29 10.47 3.08
C PHE A 104 -8.56 9.66 4.16
N GLY A 105 -8.63 8.32 4.11
CA GLY A 105 -8.01 7.45 5.10
C GLY A 105 -6.49 7.45 5.01
N CYS A 106 -5.92 7.07 3.86
CA CYS A 106 -4.47 7.04 3.67
C CYS A 106 -3.89 8.45 3.59
N GLY A 107 -4.56 9.38 2.90
CA GLY A 107 -4.10 10.77 2.80
C GLY A 107 -4.11 11.48 4.14
N GLY A 108 -5.18 11.35 4.92
CA GLY A 108 -5.28 11.89 6.27
C GLY A 108 -4.22 11.29 7.21
N MET A 109 -4.03 9.97 7.18
CA MET A 109 -3.01 9.30 7.99
C MET A 109 -1.58 9.73 7.60
N THR A 110 -1.30 9.85 6.30
CA THR A 110 0.00 10.31 5.80
C THR A 110 0.28 11.74 6.26
N PHE A 111 -0.70 12.63 6.14
CA PHE A 111 -0.60 14.01 6.59
C PHE A 111 -0.37 14.09 8.11
N PHE A 112 -1.15 13.34 8.89
CA PHE A 112 -0.99 13.25 10.34
C PHE A 112 0.42 12.78 10.73
N PHE A 113 0.93 11.73 10.09
CA PHE A 113 2.28 11.22 10.39
C PHE A 113 3.38 12.22 10.02
N CYS A 114 3.30 12.81 8.83
CA CYS A 114 4.34 13.72 8.35
C CYS A 114 4.38 15.03 9.16
N SER A 115 3.21 15.60 9.47
CA SER A 115 3.13 16.87 10.17
C SER A 115 3.27 16.74 11.69
N LEU A 116 2.61 15.76 12.32
CA LEU A 116 2.53 15.68 13.79
C LEU A 116 3.56 14.76 14.41
N VAL A 117 3.85 13.61 13.78
CA VAL A 117 4.75 12.59 14.36
C VAL A 117 6.20 12.89 14.01
N ILE A 118 6.48 13.17 12.75
CA ILE A 118 7.85 13.44 12.28
C ILE A 118 8.22 14.92 12.45
N GLY A 119 7.24 15.83 12.36
CA GLY A 119 7.48 17.27 12.47
C GLY A 119 8.23 17.84 11.26
N LEU A 120 7.83 17.44 10.04
CA LEU A 120 8.48 17.88 8.80
C LEU A 120 8.21 19.36 8.51
N GLU A 121 9.27 20.16 8.49
CA GLU A 121 9.27 21.53 7.97
C GLU A 121 10.15 21.60 6.70
N PRO A 122 9.60 21.72 5.49
CA PRO A 122 8.18 21.77 5.10
C PRO A 122 7.50 20.39 5.02
N TRP A 123 6.19 20.34 5.25
CA TRP A 123 5.36 19.12 5.25
C TRP A 123 5.39 18.30 3.95
N TYR A 124 5.82 18.91 2.84
CA TYR A 124 5.89 18.30 1.52
C TYR A 124 7.28 17.76 1.15
N ASP A 125 8.19 17.58 2.10
CA ASP A 125 9.52 17.01 1.81
C ASP A 125 9.36 15.64 1.09
N PRO A 126 9.74 15.55 -0.20
CA PRO A 126 9.48 14.38 -1.01
C PRO A 126 10.27 13.15 -0.55
N ARG A 127 11.38 13.34 0.19
CA ARG A 127 12.22 12.24 0.70
C ARG A 127 11.51 11.41 1.75
N TYR A 128 10.61 12.03 2.50
CA TYR A 128 9.83 11.37 3.54
C TYR A 128 8.40 11.10 3.08
N LEU A 129 7.75 12.10 2.48
CA LEU A 129 6.34 12.03 2.15
C LEU A 129 6.03 10.93 1.13
N ILE A 130 6.82 10.79 0.06
CA ILE A 130 6.56 9.81 -1.00
C ILE A 130 6.75 8.37 -0.49
N PRO A 131 7.85 8.01 0.19
CA PRO A 131 8.01 6.67 0.76
C PRO A 131 6.94 6.33 1.82
N LEU A 132 6.62 7.27 2.73
CA LEU A 132 5.61 7.04 3.77
C LEU A 132 4.22 6.86 3.16
N ALA A 133 3.82 7.74 2.24
CA ALA A 133 2.58 7.60 1.50
C ALA A 133 2.55 6.25 0.76
N GLY A 134 3.64 5.86 0.11
CA GLY A 134 3.74 4.58 -0.60
C GLY A 134 3.54 3.37 0.30
N MET A 135 4.15 3.36 1.48
CA MET A 135 3.97 2.28 2.46
C MET A 135 2.54 2.24 3.00
N ILE A 136 1.97 3.39 3.38
CA ILE A 136 0.59 3.47 3.90
C ILE A 136 -0.40 3.01 2.82
N ILE A 137 -0.35 3.60 1.63
CA ILE A 137 -1.23 3.26 0.51
C ILE A 137 -1.07 1.79 0.13
N GLY A 138 0.17 1.27 0.04
CA GLY A 138 0.44 -0.12 -0.33
C GLY A 138 -0.12 -1.14 0.67
N ASN A 139 0.03 -0.87 1.97
CA ASN A 139 -0.52 -1.72 3.02
C ASN A 139 -2.04 -1.66 3.04
N SER A 140 -2.61 -0.45 2.98
CA SER A 140 -4.06 -0.24 2.92
C SER A 140 -4.69 -0.87 1.68
N MET A 141 -3.99 -0.85 0.54
CA MET A 141 -4.45 -1.47 -0.71
C MET A 141 -4.70 -2.97 -0.54
N THR A 142 -3.76 -3.66 0.12
CA THR A 142 -3.87 -5.10 0.36
C THR A 142 -5.01 -5.40 1.32
N GLY A 143 -5.11 -4.65 2.43
CA GLY A 143 -6.21 -4.78 3.38
C GLY A 143 -7.58 -4.50 2.77
N ALA A 144 -7.70 -3.42 1.99
CA ALA A 144 -8.95 -3.04 1.33
C ALA A 144 -9.36 -4.08 0.27
N SER A 145 -8.42 -4.63 -0.50
CA SER A 145 -8.72 -5.69 -1.46
C SER A 145 -9.32 -6.92 -0.77
N LEU A 146 -8.69 -7.37 0.32
CA LEU A 146 -9.18 -8.51 1.09
C LEU A 146 -10.53 -8.24 1.76
N ALA A 147 -10.73 -7.04 2.32
CA ALA A 147 -11.99 -6.65 2.94
C ALA A 147 -13.15 -6.67 1.94
N VAL A 148 -12.94 -6.14 0.74
CA VAL A 148 -13.97 -6.15 -0.32
C VAL A 148 -14.25 -7.57 -0.80
N GLU A 149 -13.23 -8.40 -1.00
CA GLU A 149 -13.42 -9.79 -1.41
C GLU A 149 -14.19 -10.59 -0.37
N ARG A 150 -13.86 -10.43 0.91
CA ARG A 150 -14.60 -11.07 2.01
C ARG A 150 -16.04 -10.59 2.07
N LEU A 151 -16.26 -9.28 2.03
CA LEU A 151 -17.61 -8.70 2.04
C LEU A 151 -18.45 -9.23 0.86
N ALA A 152 -17.87 -9.28 -0.34
CA ALA A 152 -18.57 -9.80 -1.52
C ALA A 152 -18.84 -11.31 -1.44
N ALA A 153 -17.96 -12.07 -0.78
CA ALA A 153 -18.19 -13.50 -0.53
C ALA A 153 -19.33 -13.71 0.46
N GLU A 154 -19.35 -12.93 1.55
CA GLU A 154 -20.34 -13.03 2.62
C GLU A 154 -21.75 -12.66 2.13
N PHE A 155 -21.89 -11.60 1.33
CA PHE A 155 -23.15 -11.27 0.66
C PHE A 155 -23.65 -12.37 -0.30
N ARG A 156 -22.74 -13.13 -0.91
CA ARG A 156 -23.10 -14.24 -1.79
C ARG A 156 -23.54 -15.47 -1.00
N GLU A 157 -22.87 -15.74 0.11
CA GLU A 157 -23.17 -16.87 0.99
C GLU A 157 -24.51 -16.68 1.71
N ARG A 158 -24.77 -15.48 2.24
CA ARG A 158 -26.01 -15.14 2.96
C ARG A 158 -27.13 -14.62 2.05
N ARG A 159 -27.03 -14.86 0.75
CA ARG A 159 -27.99 -14.34 -0.22
C ARG A 159 -29.43 -14.77 0.11
N ASP A 160 -29.62 -16.02 0.48
CA ASP A 160 -30.95 -16.57 0.77
C ASP A 160 -31.56 -15.95 2.04
N GLU A 161 -30.73 -15.68 3.07
CA GLU A 161 -31.15 -14.98 4.29
C GLU A 161 -31.59 -13.55 3.97
N ILE A 162 -30.80 -12.84 3.15
CA ILE A 162 -31.08 -11.47 2.72
C ILE A 162 -32.38 -11.43 1.89
N GLU A 163 -32.53 -12.32 0.91
CA GLU A 163 -33.73 -12.38 0.08
C GLU A 163 -34.97 -12.72 0.90
N THR A 164 -34.86 -13.64 1.86
CA THR A 164 -35.96 -13.99 2.77
C THR A 164 -36.37 -12.79 3.64
N GLY A 165 -35.41 -12.07 4.22
CA GLY A 165 -35.67 -10.87 5.02
C GLY A 165 -36.37 -9.77 4.22
N LEU A 166 -35.97 -9.57 2.96
CA LEU A 166 -36.63 -8.63 2.05
C LEU A 166 -38.05 -9.08 1.68
N CYS A 167 -38.27 -10.37 1.41
CA CYS A 167 -39.59 -10.93 1.13
C CYS A 167 -40.57 -10.83 2.31
N LEU A 168 -40.07 -10.87 3.54
CA LEU A 168 -40.86 -10.64 4.76
C LEU A 168 -41.17 -9.15 5.01
N GLY A 169 -40.77 -8.25 4.10
CA GLY A 169 -41.01 -6.81 4.19
C GLY A 169 -39.96 -6.03 4.99
N GLY A 170 -38.81 -6.64 5.28
CA GLY A 170 -37.68 -5.96 5.92
C GLY A 170 -37.11 -4.86 5.03
N SER A 171 -36.74 -3.73 5.64
CA SER A 171 -36.03 -2.66 4.91
C SER A 171 -34.58 -3.08 4.61
N ILE A 172 -33.99 -2.52 3.55
CA ILE A 172 -32.60 -2.85 3.12
C ILE A 172 -31.60 -2.69 4.29
N GLN A 173 -31.79 -1.68 5.13
CA GLN A 173 -30.93 -1.43 6.30
C GLN A 173 -31.09 -2.53 7.36
N ALA A 174 -32.33 -2.88 7.72
CA ALA A 174 -32.62 -3.88 8.76
C ALA A 174 -32.13 -5.29 8.37
N VAL A 175 -32.25 -5.64 7.09
CA VAL A 175 -31.80 -6.94 6.57
C VAL A 175 -30.27 -7.00 6.48
N SER A 176 -29.61 -5.87 6.17
CA SER A 176 -28.13 -5.80 6.13
C SER A 176 -27.45 -5.83 7.50
N GLU A 177 -28.18 -5.52 8.59
CA GLU A 177 -27.65 -5.61 9.97
C GLU A 177 -27.78 -7.02 10.57
N THR A 178 -28.66 -7.85 10.01
CA THR A 178 -28.95 -9.21 10.50
C THR A 178 -28.24 -10.30 9.71
N ALA A 179 -27.80 -9.99 8.49
CA ALA A 179 -26.92 -10.83 7.67
C ALA A 179 -25.46 -10.64 8.09
#